data_AF-A0A4V3I9A3-F1
#
_entry.id   AF-A0A4V3I9A3-F1
#
_cell.length_a   1.000
_cell.length_b   1.000
_cell.length_c   1.000
_cell.angle_alpha   90.00
_cell.angle_beta   90.00
_cell.angle_gamma   90.00
#
_symmetry.space_group_name_H-M   'P 1'
#
loop_
_entity.id
_entity.type
_entity.pdbx_description
1 polymer ?
#
loop_
_entity_poly.entity_id
_entity_poly.type
_entity_poly.pdbx_seq_one_letter_code
_entity_poly.pdbx_strand_id
1 'polypeptide(L)'
;MTDSPQGPPQTGGLPEYAPGQTPGQTPHPPTRRGGLALAALIVGISAFVIGWIPILGLLLGVAGIILGILAMRRPGGRSFGLAGLIGSSLAVLANVLVTIVVVVALVNSGIGTAVLTDAQPVITPCYSFNGPGDFLSNQSAEKTDACITTLELWGERDADGVIHKTGVGSILGSVLVEPVAVASTDDWVPGGSLDDMVEFLNQSYFPQAGEVTSLKEAVTLDGVDANLTRMISTAENTRTEAFLTVFAPDIYQSAGEPVKFFLISFVIPEDNGEEIIAAAIDSWRWK
;
A
#
# COMPACT_ATOMS: atom_id res chain seq x y z
N MET A 1 -83.50 -44.91 68.81
CA MET A 1 -82.48 -45.10 67.76
C MET A 1 -82.23 -43.72 67.17
N THR A 2 -81.19 -43.02 67.65
CA THR A 2 -79.88 -42.86 66.96
C THR A 2 -80.10 -42.22 65.58
N ASP A 3 -79.64 -41.02 65.25
CA ASP A 3 -78.44 -40.29 65.66
C ASP A 3 -78.62 -38.78 65.38
N SER A 4 -77.87 -37.94 66.09
CA SER A 4 -77.76 -36.48 65.88
C SER A 4 -76.47 -36.18 65.06
N PRO A 5 -75.85 -34.97 65.07
CA PRO A 5 -76.17 -33.78 64.25
C PRO A 5 -74.91 -33.15 63.55
N GLN A 6 -75.06 -31.91 63.03
CA GLN A 6 -74.04 -30.87 62.67
C GLN A 6 -73.56 -30.88 61.20
N GLY A 7 -73.63 -29.82 60.36
CA GLY A 7 -73.58 -28.33 60.53
C GLY A 7 -72.24 -27.81 59.90
N PRO A 8 -71.99 -26.53 59.52
CA PRO A 8 -72.82 -25.30 59.36
C PRO A 8 -72.45 -24.50 58.05
N PRO A 9 -72.63 -23.16 57.92
CA PRO A 9 -73.86 -22.37 57.90
C PRO A 9 -74.08 -21.58 56.58
N GLN A 10 -75.32 -21.14 56.36
CA GLN A 10 -75.64 -20.04 55.46
C GLN A 10 -75.38 -18.68 56.13
N THR A 11 -74.98 -17.67 55.35
CA THR A 11 -75.16 -16.23 55.63
C THR A 11 -74.97 -15.53 54.28
N GLY A 12 -75.88 -14.72 53.72
CA GLY A 12 -76.88 -13.84 54.31
C GLY A 12 -76.40 -12.40 54.14
N GLY A 13 -77.02 -11.63 53.23
CA GLY A 13 -76.76 -10.18 53.13
C GLY A 13 -77.13 -9.56 51.78
N LEU A 14 -78.33 -8.97 51.69
CA LEU A 14 -78.75 -7.95 50.71
C LEU A 14 -78.29 -6.54 51.19
N PRO A 15 -78.64 -5.41 50.55
CA PRO A 15 -77.74 -4.53 49.78
C PRO A 15 -77.51 -3.16 50.49
N GLU A 16 -76.48 -2.38 50.13
CA GLU A 16 -76.43 -0.95 50.53
C GLU A 16 -75.58 -0.10 49.57
N TYR A 17 -76.03 1.15 49.39
CA TYR A 17 -75.70 2.15 48.36
C TYR A 17 -74.52 3.09 48.78
N ALA A 18 -74.07 3.93 47.83
CA ALA A 18 -73.35 5.23 47.93
C ALA A 18 -71.84 5.33 47.56
N PRO A 19 -71.40 6.50 47.02
CA PRO A 19 -70.45 6.61 45.91
C PRO A 19 -69.04 7.09 46.30
N GLY A 20 -68.02 6.79 45.48
CA GLY A 20 -66.67 7.30 45.69
C GLY A 20 -65.80 7.23 44.44
N GLN A 21 -65.38 8.40 43.95
CA GLN A 21 -64.50 8.61 42.80
C GLN A 21 -63.08 8.09 43.07
N THR A 22 -62.42 7.50 42.06
CA THR A 22 -60.95 7.58 41.91
C THR A 22 -60.57 7.70 40.43
N PRO A 23 -59.61 8.58 40.06
CA PRO A 23 -59.30 8.89 38.67
C PRO A 23 -58.13 8.05 38.14
N GLY A 24 -58.23 7.58 36.90
CA GLY A 24 -57.05 7.20 36.12
C GLY A 24 -57.21 5.94 35.29
N GLN A 25 -57.23 6.11 33.97
CA GLN A 25 -56.16 5.65 33.07
C GLN A 25 -56.73 5.59 31.65
N THR A 26 -56.30 6.54 30.82
CA THR A 26 -56.44 6.47 29.37
C THR A 26 -55.61 5.30 28.84
N PRO A 27 -56.17 4.38 28.02
CA PRO A 27 -55.38 3.35 27.36
C PRO A 27 -54.37 3.98 26.40
N HIS A 28 -53.08 3.85 26.70
CA HIS A 28 -52.02 4.21 25.76
C HIS A 28 -51.93 3.14 24.67
N PRO A 29 -51.83 3.51 23.37
CA PRO A 29 -51.73 2.54 22.29
C PRO A 29 -50.39 1.76 22.38
N PRO A 30 -50.36 0.48 21.99
CA PRO A 30 -49.16 -0.33 22.05
C PRO A 30 -48.10 0.18 21.07
N THR A 31 -47.03 0.78 21.58
CA THR A 31 -45.87 1.17 20.78
C THR A 31 -45.15 -0.08 20.26
N ARG A 32 -45.31 -0.42 18.98
CA ARG A 32 -44.43 -1.36 18.26
C ARG A 32 -42.99 -0.80 18.24
N ARG A 33 -42.17 -1.20 19.22
CA ARG A 33 -40.76 -0.79 19.38
C ARG A 33 -39.73 -1.84 18.92
N GLY A 34 -40.15 -2.95 18.31
CA GLY A 34 -39.25 -4.07 17.99
C GLY A 34 -38.41 -3.90 16.72
N GLY A 35 -39.01 -3.41 15.63
CA GLY A 35 -38.36 -3.44 14.30
C GLY A 35 -37.17 -2.49 14.16
N LEU A 36 -37.26 -1.29 14.74
CA LEU A 36 -36.21 -0.28 14.62
C LEU A 36 -34.99 -0.63 15.49
N ALA A 37 -35.23 -1.14 16.71
CA ALA A 37 -34.18 -1.61 17.63
C ALA A 37 -33.38 -2.75 17.03
N LEU A 38 -34.07 -3.70 16.38
CA LEU A 38 -33.43 -4.79 15.68
C LEU A 38 -32.61 -4.30 14.47
N ALA A 39 -33.13 -3.35 13.69
CA ALA A 39 -32.39 -2.76 12.57
C ALA A 39 -31.10 -2.04 13.02
N ALA A 40 -31.15 -1.27 14.12
CA ALA A 40 -29.97 -0.60 14.66
C ALA A 40 -28.92 -1.58 15.21
N LEU A 41 -29.36 -2.67 15.85
CA LEU A 41 -28.47 -3.73 16.32
C LEU A 41 -27.78 -4.43 15.14
N ILE A 42 -28.54 -4.75 14.09
CA ILE A 42 -28.01 -5.39 12.89
C ILE A 42 -26.98 -4.47 12.21
N VAL A 43 -27.28 -3.19 12.04
CA VAL A 43 -26.33 -2.23 11.44
C VAL A 43 -25.06 -2.07 12.29
N GLY A 44 -25.18 -2.03 13.62
CA GLY A 44 -24.01 -1.96 14.51
C GLY A 44 -23.13 -3.20 14.43
N ILE A 45 -23.73 -4.39 14.39
CA ILE A 45 -23.01 -5.66 14.22
C ILE A 45 -22.38 -5.75 12.82
N SER A 46 -23.11 -5.37 11.77
CA SER A 46 -22.57 -5.36 10.40
C SER A 46 -21.41 -4.38 10.25
N ALA A 47 -21.47 -3.20 10.87
CA ALA A 47 -20.37 -2.24 10.87
C ALA A 47 -19.14 -2.78 11.61
N PHE A 48 -19.32 -3.52 12.72
CA PHE A 48 -18.24 -4.17 13.45
C PHE A 48 -17.58 -5.29 12.64
N VAL A 49 -18.37 -6.10 11.93
CA VAL A 49 -17.88 -7.21 11.10
C VAL A 49 -17.17 -6.70 9.84
N ILE A 50 -17.62 -5.60 9.24
CA ILE A 50 -17.04 -5.03 8.00
C ILE A 50 -15.86 -4.07 8.29
N GLY A 51 -15.73 -3.60 9.54
CA GLY A 51 -14.65 -2.70 9.98
C GLY A 51 -13.24 -3.27 9.96
N TRP A 52 -13.06 -4.54 9.58
CA TRP A 52 -11.76 -5.19 9.39
C TRP A 52 -11.03 -4.77 8.10
N ILE A 53 -11.66 -3.95 7.24
CA ILE A 53 -11.02 -3.38 6.04
C ILE A 53 -10.76 -1.87 6.27
N PRO A 54 -9.49 -1.42 6.35
CA PRO A 54 -9.11 -0.09 6.88
C PRO A 54 -9.80 1.10 6.19
N ILE A 55 -9.99 1.03 4.86
CA ILE A 55 -10.56 2.13 4.06
C ILE A 55 -12.10 2.11 4.10
N LEU A 56 -12.72 0.91 4.06
CA LEU A 56 -14.17 0.75 4.15
C LEU A 56 -14.70 1.06 5.56
N GLY A 57 -13.94 0.73 6.60
CA GLY A 57 -14.29 1.01 7.99
C GLY A 57 -14.38 2.51 8.30
N LEU A 58 -13.50 3.33 7.71
CA LEU A 58 -13.55 4.79 7.86
C LEU A 58 -14.81 5.37 7.20
N LEU A 59 -15.08 4.98 5.94
CA LEU A 59 -16.25 5.47 5.19
C LEU A 59 -17.58 5.05 5.85
N LEU A 60 -17.66 3.82 6.34
CA LEU A 60 -18.82 3.32 7.08
C LEU A 60 -18.96 3.94 8.47
N GLY A 61 -17.86 4.23 9.15
CA GLY A 61 -17.87 4.96 10.42
C GLY A 61 -18.43 6.37 10.28
N VAL A 62 -18.01 7.10 9.24
CA VAL A 62 -18.54 8.42 8.90
C VAL A 62 -20.02 8.34 8.54
N ALA A 63 -20.42 7.37 7.71
CA ALA A 63 -21.83 7.15 7.36
C ALA A 63 -22.69 6.81 8.60
N GLY A 64 -22.18 6.01 9.54
CA GLY A 64 -22.84 5.66 10.80
C GLY A 64 -23.05 6.87 11.72
N ILE A 65 -22.07 7.75 11.82
CA ILE A 65 -22.18 9.01 12.57
C ILE A 65 -23.28 9.90 11.95
N ILE A 66 -23.28 10.06 10.63
CA ILE A 66 -24.27 10.88 9.91
C ILE A 66 -25.69 10.33 10.10
N LEU A 67 -25.87 9.01 9.97
CA LEU A 67 -27.16 8.36 10.19
C LEU A 67 -27.63 8.44 11.65
N GLY A 68 -26.70 8.36 12.62
CA GLY A 68 -26.99 8.57 14.03
C GLY A 68 -27.45 10.00 14.35
N ILE A 69 -26.79 10.99 13.76
CA ILE A 69 -27.19 12.41 13.87
C ILE A 69 -28.58 12.65 13.26
N LEU A 70 -28.87 12.03 12.10
CA LEU A 70 -30.19 12.14 11.45
C LEU A 70 -31.31 11.49 12.27
N ALA A 71 -31.04 10.36 12.92
CA ALA A 71 -31.99 9.66 13.79
C ALA A 71 -32.37 10.49 15.03
N MET A 72 -31.43 11.29 15.55
CA MET A 72 -31.64 12.14 16.72
C MET A 72 -32.55 13.36 16.44
N ARG A 73 -32.78 13.71 15.16
CA ARG A 73 -33.67 14.81 14.76
C ARG A 73 -35.16 14.45 14.70
N ARG A 74 -35.56 13.20 15.00
CA ARG A 74 -36.99 12.77 15.01
C ARG A 74 -37.59 12.77 16.43
N PRO A 75 -38.83 13.28 16.62
CA PRO A 75 -39.48 13.29 17.94
C PRO A 75 -39.76 11.86 18.43
N GLY A 76 -39.22 11.53 19.61
CA GLY A 76 -39.23 10.18 20.20
C GLY A 76 -37.91 9.41 20.09
N GLY A 77 -36.90 9.95 19.40
CA GLY A 77 -35.59 9.32 19.18
C GLY A 77 -34.54 9.56 20.26
N ARG A 78 -34.85 10.28 21.36
CA ARG A 78 -33.84 10.73 22.35
C ARG A 78 -33.06 9.59 23.04
N SER A 79 -33.73 8.50 23.41
CA SER A 79 -33.06 7.31 23.98
C SER A 79 -32.34 6.47 22.92
N PHE A 80 -32.86 6.49 21.68
CA PHE A 80 -32.37 5.70 20.56
C PHE A 80 -31.14 6.30 19.88
N GLY A 81 -31.09 7.63 19.74
CA GLY A 81 -29.93 8.34 19.23
C GLY A 81 -28.80 8.41 20.25
N LEU A 82 -29.07 8.31 21.55
CA LEU A 82 -28.02 8.23 22.57
C LEU A 82 -27.34 6.85 22.54
N ALA A 83 -28.12 5.76 22.44
CA ALA A 83 -27.57 4.42 22.27
C ALA A 83 -26.80 4.28 20.94
N GLY A 84 -27.33 4.84 19.86
CA GLY A 84 -26.64 4.91 18.56
C GLY A 84 -25.35 5.73 18.61
N LEU A 85 -25.36 6.91 19.24
CA LEU A 85 -24.16 7.73 19.41
C LEU A 85 -23.11 7.06 20.29
N ILE A 86 -23.51 6.41 21.39
CA ILE A 86 -22.58 5.68 22.26
C ILE A 86 -21.99 4.49 21.50
N GLY A 87 -22.82 3.72 20.79
CA GLY A 87 -22.38 2.60 19.97
C GLY A 87 -21.42 3.03 18.85
N SER A 88 -21.76 4.08 18.12
CA SER A 88 -20.89 4.64 17.07
C SER A 88 -19.62 5.25 17.65
N SER A 89 -19.67 5.90 18.81
CA SER A 89 -18.48 6.45 19.47
C SER A 89 -17.55 5.34 19.93
N LEU A 90 -18.08 4.26 20.52
CA LEU A 90 -17.28 3.09 20.89
C LEU A 90 -16.71 2.38 19.67
N ALA A 91 -17.48 2.28 18.58
CA ALA A 91 -17.00 1.68 17.34
C ALA A 91 -15.87 2.50 16.69
N VAL A 92 -15.99 3.84 16.70
CA VAL A 92 -14.91 4.74 16.23
C VAL A 92 -13.68 4.61 17.12
N LEU A 93 -13.84 4.60 18.44
CA LEU A 93 -12.72 4.42 19.37
C LEU A 93 -12.04 3.05 19.20
N ALA A 94 -12.81 1.98 19.04
CA ALA A 94 -12.29 0.64 18.77
C ALA A 94 -11.58 0.59 17.42
N ASN A 95 -12.13 1.23 16.37
CA ASN A 95 -11.49 1.31 15.06
C ASN A 95 -10.17 2.10 15.11
N VAL A 96 -10.16 3.26 15.78
CA VAL A 96 -8.93 4.05 16.00
C VAL A 96 -7.90 3.24 16.76
N LEU A 97 -8.30 2.52 17.82
CA LEU A 97 -7.39 1.69 18.60
C LEU A 97 -6.84 0.52 17.77
N VAL A 98 -7.68 -0.20 17.03
CA VAL A 98 -7.24 -1.28 16.13
C VAL A 98 -6.34 -0.73 15.03
N THR A 99 -6.65 0.43 14.46
CA THR A 99 -5.80 1.09 13.46
C THR A 99 -4.45 1.45 14.05
N ILE A 100 -4.40 2.03 15.25
CA ILE A 100 -3.14 2.33 15.94
C ILE A 100 -2.37 1.04 16.23
N VAL A 101 -3.02 0.00 16.75
CA VAL A 101 -2.36 -1.28 17.02
C VAL A 101 -1.85 -1.92 15.75
N VAL A 102 -2.59 -1.89 14.65
CA VAL A 102 -2.16 -2.38 13.34
C VAL A 102 -1.01 -1.55 12.79
N VAL A 103 -1.06 -0.21 12.87
CA VAL A 103 0.03 0.67 12.43
C VAL A 103 1.28 0.45 13.27
N VAL A 104 1.16 0.41 14.60
CA VAL A 104 2.27 0.15 15.52
C VAL A 104 2.79 -1.27 15.33
N ALA A 105 1.92 -2.26 15.14
CA ALA A 105 2.32 -3.60 14.80
C ALA A 105 3.03 -3.63 13.45
N LEU A 106 2.56 -2.95 12.39
CA LEU A 106 3.24 -2.89 11.10
C LEU A 106 4.61 -2.21 11.18
N VAL A 107 4.73 -1.14 11.99
CA VAL A 107 5.99 -0.44 12.27
C VAL A 107 6.94 -1.33 13.08
N ASN A 108 6.44 -2.09 14.05
CA ASN A 108 7.26 -2.96 14.90
C ASN A 108 7.52 -4.36 14.30
N SER A 109 6.66 -4.82 13.39
CA SER A 109 6.80 -6.08 12.65
C SER A 109 7.75 -5.93 11.46
N GLY A 110 8.17 -4.70 11.16
CA GLY A 110 9.00 -4.37 10.01
C GLY A 110 8.30 -4.57 8.66
N ILE A 111 6.99 -4.83 8.62
CA ILE A 111 6.27 -5.14 7.37
C ILE A 111 6.10 -3.89 6.49
N GLY A 112 6.13 -2.68 7.08
CA GLY A 112 6.20 -1.42 6.35
C GLY A 112 7.63 -0.94 6.04
N THR A 113 8.64 -1.56 6.64
CA THR A 113 10.06 -1.31 6.37
C THR A 113 10.70 -2.42 5.53
N ALA A 114 10.00 -3.54 5.34
CA ALA A 114 10.46 -4.70 4.58
C ALA A 114 10.59 -4.44 3.07
N VAL A 115 10.12 -3.30 2.57
CA VAL A 115 10.30 -2.91 1.17
C VAL A 115 11.67 -2.24 0.93
N LEU A 116 12.39 -1.78 1.97
CA LEU A 116 13.74 -1.21 1.82
C LEU A 116 14.71 -1.52 2.98
N THR A 117 14.49 -2.58 3.77
CA THR A 117 15.45 -2.99 4.82
C THR A 117 16.75 -3.59 4.30
N ASP A 118 16.87 -3.80 2.99
CA ASP A 118 18.09 -4.34 2.38
C ASP A 118 18.44 -3.50 1.14
N ALA A 119 18.51 -2.18 1.27
CA ALA A 119 19.04 -1.32 0.21
C ALA A 119 20.52 -1.04 0.49
N GLN A 120 21.38 -1.15 -0.53
CA GLN A 120 22.81 -0.87 -0.40
C GLN A 120 23.17 0.48 -1.03
N PRO A 121 23.97 1.32 -0.35
CA PRO A 121 24.41 2.58 -0.92
C PRO A 121 25.48 2.33 -1.99
N VAL A 122 25.24 2.82 -3.20
CA VAL A 122 26.23 2.95 -4.26
C VAL A 122 26.74 4.38 -4.27
N ILE A 123 28.06 4.54 -4.20
CA ILE A 123 28.70 5.86 -4.19
C ILE A 123 29.87 5.85 -5.16
N THR A 124 29.83 6.75 -6.13
CA THR A 124 30.90 7.02 -7.09
C THR A 124 31.26 8.51 -7.05
N PRO A 125 32.34 8.95 -7.72
CA PRO A 125 32.64 10.36 -7.91
C PRO A 125 31.61 11.12 -8.75
N CYS A 126 30.76 10.42 -9.54
CA CYS A 126 29.76 11.06 -10.41
C CYS A 126 28.36 11.09 -9.80
N TYR A 127 27.98 10.05 -9.08
CA TYR A 127 26.63 9.89 -8.55
C TYR A 127 26.61 8.97 -7.32
N SER A 128 25.48 8.99 -6.61
CA SER A 128 25.14 7.97 -5.62
C SER A 128 23.66 7.61 -5.71
N PHE A 129 23.31 6.36 -5.43
CA PHE A 129 21.92 5.89 -5.31
C PHE A 129 21.85 4.67 -4.38
N ASN A 130 20.65 4.26 -4.01
CA ASN A 130 20.39 3.05 -3.25
C ASN A 130 20.04 1.91 -4.22
N GLY A 131 20.91 0.91 -4.32
CA GLY A 131 20.68 -0.30 -5.09
C GLY A 131 20.03 -1.42 -4.26
N PRO A 132 19.61 -2.52 -4.91
CA PRO A 132 19.07 -3.70 -4.24
C PRO A 132 20.16 -4.39 -3.41
N GLY A 133 19.98 -4.60 -2.11
CA GLY A 133 21.02 -5.05 -1.16
C GLY A 133 21.33 -6.54 -1.22
N ASP A 134 20.46 -7.33 -1.82
CA ASP A 134 20.65 -8.74 -2.11
C ASP A 134 21.53 -8.99 -3.36
N PHE A 135 21.87 -7.94 -4.11
CA PHE A 135 22.81 -8.02 -5.22
C PHE A 135 24.23 -7.86 -4.70
N LEU A 136 25.17 -8.64 -5.24
CA LEU A 136 26.58 -8.48 -4.91
C LEU A 136 27.13 -7.25 -5.63
N SER A 137 27.83 -6.40 -4.87
CA SER A 137 28.60 -5.29 -5.44
C SER A 137 29.91 -5.81 -6.04
N ASN A 138 29.96 -5.92 -7.36
CA ASN A 138 31.14 -6.30 -8.12
C ASN A 138 31.93 -5.05 -8.57
N GLN A 139 32.19 -4.19 -7.58
CA GLN A 139 32.86 -2.91 -7.74
C GLN A 139 34.35 -3.01 -7.39
N SER A 140 35.20 -2.60 -8.33
CA SER A 140 36.61 -2.31 -8.07
C SER A 140 36.79 -0.80 -7.85
N ALA A 141 37.92 -0.40 -7.28
CA ALA A 141 38.30 1.01 -7.19
C ALA A 141 38.34 1.66 -8.59
N GLU A 142 38.89 0.95 -9.57
CA GLU A 142 38.96 1.40 -10.97
C GLU A 142 37.57 1.64 -11.57
N LYS A 143 36.63 0.71 -11.41
CA LYS A 143 35.24 0.90 -11.89
C LYS A 143 34.58 2.10 -11.20
N THR A 144 34.79 2.23 -9.90
CA THR A 144 34.22 3.32 -9.10
C THR A 144 34.76 4.68 -9.56
N ASP A 145 36.07 4.79 -9.77
CA ASP A 145 36.73 6.00 -10.28
C ASP A 145 36.34 6.30 -11.74
N ALA A 146 35.96 5.27 -12.50
CA ALA A 146 35.41 5.39 -13.84
C ALA A 146 33.89 5.69 -13.86
N CYS A 147 33.23 5.81 -12.70
CA CYS A 147 31.78 5.98 -12.56
C CYS A 147 30.93 4.85 -13.14
N ILE A 148 31.50 3.65 -13.18
CA ILE A 148 30.82 2.41 -13.52
C ILE A 148 30.23 1.81 -12.24
N THR A 149 29.00 1.30 -12.32
CA THR A 149 28.41 0.47 -11.26
C THR A 149 28.06 -0.91 -11.80
N THR A 150 28.42 -1.97 -11.06
CA THR A 150 28.04 -3.35 -11.32
C THR A 150 27.46 -3.98 -10.06
N LEU A 151 26.14 -4.05 -9.96
CA LEU A 151 25.44 -4.87 -8.96
C LEU A 151 24.89 -6.11 -9.65
N GLU A 152 25.11 -7.30 -9.09
CA GLU A 152 24.74 -8.58 -9.72
C GLU A 152 24.05 -9.52 -8.75
N LEU A 153 22.94 -10.10 -9.17
CA LEU A 153 22.28 -11.18 -8.45
C LEU A 153 22.86 -12.52 -8.91
N TRP A 154 23.66 -13.15 -8.05
CA TRP A 154 24.29 -14.44 -8.33
C TRP A 154 23.52 -15.59 -7.68
N GLY A 155 23.19 -16.60 -8.47
CA GLY A 155 22.42 -17.73 -7.99
C GLY A 155 22.14 -18.80 -9.03
N GLU A 156 21.22 -19.67 -8.66
CA GLU A 156 20.71 -20.76 -9.50
C GLU A 156 19.18 -20.76 -9.47
N ARG A 157 18.55 -21.18 -10.57
CA ARG A 157 17.11 -21.48 -10.59
C ARG A 157 16.92 -22.97 -10.37
N ASP A 158 16.00 -23.33 -9.48
CA ASP A 158 15.58 -24.73 -9.35
C ASP A 158 14.60 -25.14 -10.45
N ALA A 159 14.14 -26.40 -10.38
CA ALA A 159 13.21 -26.97 -11.36
C ALA A 159 11.85 -26.28 -11.41
N ASP A 160 11.47 -25.57 -10.34
CA ASP A 160 10.22 -24.81 -10.23
C ASP A 160 10.42 -23.34 -10.67
N GLY A 161 11.64 -22.97 -11.09
CA GLY A 161 12.01 -21.63 -11.53
C GLY A 161 12.31 -20.65 -10.38
N VAL A 162 12.33 -21.12 -9.14
CA VAL A 162 12.62 -20.33 -7.95
C VAL A 162 14.10 -19.99 -7.91
N ILE A 163 14.40 -18.73 -7.61
CA ILE A 163 15.78 -18.24 -7.55
C ILE A 163 16.36 -18.53 -6.16
N HIS A 164 17.47 -19.26 -6.15
CA HIS A 164 18.30 -19.48 -4.97
C HIS A 164 19.52 -18.57 -5.06
N LYS A 165 19.57 -17.55 -4.20
CA LYS A 165 20.67 -16.58 -4.11
C LYS A 165 21.86 -17.26 -3.44
N THR A 166 22.91 -17.57 -4.18
CA THR A 166 24.07 -18.32 -3.67
C THR A 166 25.34 -17.46 -3.60
N GLY A 167 25.34 -16.30 -4.27
CA GLY A 167 26.52 -15.45 -4.40
C GLY A 167 27.59 -15.97 -5.35
N VAL A 168 27.36 -17.11 -6.00
CA VAL A 168 28.24 -17.76 -6.99
C VAL A 168 27.39 -18.39 -8.10
N GLY A 169 28.01 -18.88 -9.18
CA GLY A 169 27.27 -19.53 -10.27
C GLY A 169 26.88 -18.56 -11.39
N SER A 170 25.61 -18.52 -11.77
CA SER A 170 25.13 -17.68 -12.87
C SER A 170 24.67 -16.31 -12.37
N ILE A 171 24.89 -15.28 -13.19
CA ILE A 171 24.30 -13.96 -13.00
C ILE A 171 22.86 -14.03 -13.51
N LEU A 172 21.90 -13.87 -12.60
CA LEU A 172 20.46 -13.94 -12.88
C LEU A 172 19.84 -12.55 -13.04
N GLY A 173 20.48 -11.53 -12.48
CA GLY A 173 20.04 -10.14 -12.55
C GLY A 173 21.20 -9.18 -12.38
N SER A 174 21.02 -7.95 -12.82
CA SER A 174 21.98 -6.87 -12.62
C SER A 174 21.34 -5.49 -12.58
N VAL A 175 21.98 -4.58 -11.85
CA VAL A 175 21.80 -3.14 -12.01
C VAL A 175 23.16 -2.59 -12.43
N LEU A 176 23.26 -2.19 -13.69
CA LEU A 176 24.49 -1.69 -14.28
C LEU A 176 24.34 -0.20 -14.59
N VAL A 177 25.35 0.59 -14.24
CA VAL A 177 25.46 1.98 -14.69
C VAL A 177 26.71 2.09 -15.54
N GLU A 178 26.52 2.40 -16.81
CA GLU A 178 27.57 2.50 -17.83
C GLU A 178 27.70 3.96 -18.29
N PRO A 179 28.81 4.64 -17.95
CA PRO A 179 29.11 5.94 -18.49
C PRO A 179 29.63 5.83 -19.92
N VAL A 180 29.26 6.79 -20.76
CA VAL A 180 29.72 6.89 -22.14
C VAL A 180 30.54 8.17 -22.29
N ALA A 181 31.69 8.03 -22.96
CA ALA A 181 32.60 9.12 -23.24
C ALA A 181 31.92 10.22 -24.08
N VAL A 182 32.27 11.47 -23.79
CA VAL A 182 31.76 12.64 -24.53
C VAL A 182 32.02 12.51 -26.03
N ALA A 183 33.21 12.02 -26.40
CA ALA A 183 33.56 11.80 -27.81
C ALA A 183 32.61 10.80 -28.49
N SER A 184 32.28 9.69 -27.82
CA SER A 184 31.33 8.71 -28.37
C SER A 184 29.91 9.25 -28.45
N THR A 185 29.46 10.02 -27.46
CA THR A 185 28.12 10.63 -27.51
C THR A 185 28.00 11.66 -28.63
N ASP A 186 29.05 12.46 -28.85
CA ASP A 186 29.10 13.44 -29.94
C ASP A 186 29.14 12.75 -31.31
N ASP A 187 29.76 11.57 -31.42
CA ASP A 187 29.76 10.78 -32.65
C ASP A 187 28.40 10.14 -32.94
N TRP A 188 27.73 9.60 -31.91
CA TRP A 188 26.43 8.94 -32.07
C TRP A 188 25.32 9.94 -32.35
N VAL A 189 25.31 11.05 -31.61
CA VAL A 189 24.26 12.05 -31.69
C VAL A 189 24.86 13.46 -31.52
N PRO A 190 25.47 14.02 -32.57
CA PRO A 190 26.18 15.30 -32.49
C PRO A 190 25.29 16.45 -32.02
N GLY A 191 25.56 16.98 -30.81
CA GLY A 191 24.77 18.05 -30.20
C GLY A 191 23.30 17.68 -29.91
N GLY A 192 22.98 16.38 -29.94
CA GLY A 192 21.62 15.89 -29.83
C GLY A 192 21.02 16.01 -28.44
N SER A 193 19.70 16.08 -28.42
CA SER A 193 18.91 16.04 -27.19
C SER A 193 18.88 14.64 -26.57
N LEU A 194 18.37 14.55 -25.33
CA LEU A 194 18.06 13.26 -24.70
C LEU A 194 17.15 12.40 -25.59
N ASP A 195 16.16 13.00 -26.25
CA ASP A 195 15.23 12.30 -27.13
C ASP A 195 15.90 11.71 -28.37
N ASP A 196 16.91 12.39 -28.91
CA ASP A 196 17.70 11.92 -30.06
C ASP A 196 18.58 10.73 -29.65
N MET A 197 19.15 10.77 -28.44
CA MET A 197 19.91 9.64 -27.88
C MET A 197 19.03 8.41 -27.62
N VAL A 198 17.83 8.61 -27.07
CA VAL A 198 16.87 7.52 -26.88
C VAL A 198 16.45 6.92 -28.22
N GLU A 199 16.26 7.75 -29.25
CA GLU A 199 15.92 7.26 -30.59
C GLU A 199 17.07 6.44 -31.20
N PHE A 200 18.31 6.91 -31.05
CA PHE A 200 19.50 6.17 -31.48
C PHE A 200 19.60 4.80 -30.81
N LEU A 201 19.44 4.74 -29.49
CA LEU A 201 19.47 3.48 -28.74
C LEU A 201 18.31 2.56 -29.12
N ASN A 202 17.13 3.10 -29.41
CA ASN A 202 15.97 2.33 -29.83
C ASN A 202 16.15 1.67 -31.20
N GLN A 203 16.97 2.23 -32.10
CA GLN A 203 17.18 1.64 -33.42
C GLN A 203 18.04 0.38 -33.40
N SER A 204 19.02 0.32 -32.49
CA SER A 204 20.05 -0.71 -32.55
C SER A 204 20.36 -1.40 -31.23
N TYR A 205 20.06 -0.79 -30.08
CA TYR A 205 20.46 -1.32 -28.77
C TYR A 205 19.29 -1.94 -28.00
N PHE A 206 18.23 -1.19 -27.71
CA PHE A 206 17.09 -1.70 -26.93
C PHE A 206 16.43 -2.95 -27.51
N PRO A 207 16.20 -3.06 -28.84
CA PRO A 207 15.59 -4.26 -29.41
C PRO A 207 16.44 -5.53 -29.26
N GLN A 208 17.73 -5.42 -28.94
CA GLN A 208 18.58 -6.58 -28.62
C GLN A 208 18.28 -7.14 -27.23
N ALA A 209 17.76 -6.33 -26.32
CA ALA A 209 17.46 -6.71 -24.94
C ALA A 209 16.02 -7.20 -24.76
N GLY A 210 15.08 -6.79 -25.61
CA GLY A 210 13.67 -7.19 -25.50
C GLY A 210 12.74 -6.41 -26.43
N GLU A 211 11.44 -6.71 -26.31
CA GLU A 211 10.38 -5.92 -26.96
C GLU A 211 10.10 -4.67 -26.14
N VAL A 212 10.31 -3.48 -26.72
CA VAL A 212 10.04 -2.20 -26.07
C VAL A 212 8.54 -2.00 -25.89
N THR A 213 8.12 -1.81 -24.64
CA THR A 213 6.70 -1.63 -24.26
C THR A 213 6.35 -0.17 -23.96
N SER A 214 7.33 0.59 -23.46
CA SER A 214 7.21 2.03 -23.24
C SER A 214 8.53 2.67 -23.64
N LEU A 215 8.47 3.62 -24.59
CA LEU A 215 9.61 4.40 -25.02
C LEU A 215 9.36 5.85 -24.64
N LYS A 216 10.42 6.52 -24.21
CA LYS A 216 10.40 7.94 -23.89
C LYS A 216 9.60 8.31 -22.61
N GLU A 217 9.54 7.45 -21.60
CA GLU A 217 8.88 7.78 -20.33
C GLU A 217 9.72 8.81 -19.55
N ALA A 218 9.15 10.00 -19.36
CA ALA A 218 9.83 11.10 -18.69
C ALA A 218 9.97 10.86 -17.18
N VAL A 219 11.19 10.91 -16.69
CA VAL A 219 11.53 10.85 -15.26
C VAL A 219 12.64 11.85 -14.97
N THR A 220 12.98 12.05 -13.70
CA THR A 220 14.08 12.95 -13.32
C THR A 220 15.03 12.26 -12.36
N LEU A 221 16.33 12.42 -12.58
CA LEU A 221 17.38 12.01 -11.66
C LEU A 221 17.94 13.24 -10.98
N ASP A 222 17.58 13.44 -9.70
CA ASP A 222 18.01 14.60 -8.91
C ASP A 222 17.75 15.95 -9.61
N GLY A 223 16.57 16.05 -10.23
CA GLY A 223 16.13 17.24 -10.98
C GLY A 223 16.65 17.35 -12.42
N VAL A 224 17.46 16.40 -12.88
CA VAL A 224 17.93 16.32 -14.28
C VAL A 224 17.00 15.43 -15.09
N ASP A 225 16.55 15.90 -16.25
CA ASP A 225 15.67 15.14 -17.14
C ASP A 225 16.35 13.84 -17.58
N ALA A 226 15.64 12.75 -17.40
CA ALA A 226 16.05 11.40 -17.74
C ALA A 226 14.89 10.66 -18.41
N ASN A 227 15.21 9.55 -19.06
CA ASN A 227 14.23 8.82 -19.83
C ASN A 227 14.25 7.32 -19.50
N LEU A 228 13.10 6.81 -19.07
CA LEU A 228 12.89 5.42 -18.77
C LEU A 228 12.28 4.72 -20.00
N THR A 229 12.96 3.68 -20.46
CA THR A 229 12.50 2.80 -21.54
C THR A 229 12.23 1.43 -20.95
N ARG A 230 10.97 0.98 -21.03
CA ARG A 230 10.52 -0.30 -20.49
C ARG A 230 10.42 -1.33 -21.60
N MET A 231 10.64 -2.59 -21.25
CA MET A 231 10.57 -3.68 -22.19
C MET A 231 10.19 -4.99 -21.55
N ILE A 232 9.77 -5.93 -22.40
CA ILE A 232 9.65 -7.33 -22.05
C ILE A 232 10.86 -8.05 -22.63
N SER A 233 11.73 -8.55 -21.76
CA SER A 233 12.88 -9.34 -22.19
C SER A 233 12.44 -10.59 -22.96
N THR A 234 13.17 -10.88 -24.03
CA THR A 234 13.02 -12.14 -24.78
C THR A 234 13.89 -13.26 -24.20
N ALA A 235 14.77 -12.94 -23.25
CA ALA A 235 15.61 -13.90 -22.56
C ALA A 235 14.95 -14.35 -21.25
N GLU A 236 14.67 -15.66 -21.13
CA GLU A 236 14.05 -16.23 -19.93
C GLU A 236 14.91 -16.02 -18.67
N ASN A 237 16.24 -16.03 -18.83
CA ASN A 237 17.18 -16.02 -17.72
C ASN A 237 17.56 -14.60 -17.27
N THR A 238 17.70 -13.66 -18.21
CA THR A 238 18.10 -12.28 -17.96
C THR A 238 16.91 -11.39 -18.34
N ARG A 239 15.96 -11.26 -17.41
CA ARG A 239 14.75 -10.48 -17.61
C ARG A 239 15.08 -8.99 -17.52
N THR A 240 15.58 -8.41 -18.61
CA THR A 240 15.70 -6.96 -18.75
C THR A 240 14.32 -6.33 -18.68
N GLU A 241 14.12 -5.48 -17.67
CA GLU A 241 12.86 -4.79 -17.42
C GLU A 241 12.88 -3.38 -17.99
N ALA A 242 14.01 -2.67 -17.82
CA ALA A 242 14.12 -1.29 -18.27
C ALA A 242 15.56 -0.83 -18.50
N PHE A 243 15.67 0.25 -19.29
CA PHE A 243 16.84 1.12 -19.33
C PHE A 243 16.45 2.52 -18.89
N LEU A 244 17.35 3.16 -18.14
CA LEU A 244 17.27 4.58 -17.84
C LEU A 244 18.42 5.30 -18.55
N THR A 245 18.10 6.37 -19.26
CA THR A 245 19.06 7.13 -20.06
C THR A 245 19.08 8.59 -19.60
N VAL A 246 20.26 9.15 -19.45
CA VAL A 246 20.40 10.50 -18.91
C VAL A 246 21.71 11.15 -19.38
N PHE A 247 21.65 12.46 -19.65
CA PHE A 247 22.83 13.30 -19.71
C PHE A 247 23.04 13.93 -18.33
N ALA A 248 24.20 13.70 -17.74
CA ALA A 248 24.60 14.30 -16.48
C ALA A 248 24.57 15.85 -16.55
N PRO A 249 24.36 16.51 -15.39
CA PRO A 249 24.34 17.97 -15.32
C PRO A 249 25.68 18.59 -15.71
N ASP A 250 26.78 17.90 -15.40
CA ASP A 250 28.15 18.30 -15.69
C ASP A 250 28.93 17.19 -16.40
N ILE A 251 30.07 17.56 -17.00
CA ILE A 251 31.03 16.58 -17.54
C ILE A 251 31.89 16.06 -16.39
N TYR A 252 31.89 14.75 -16.19
CA TYR A 252 32.70 14.10 -15.17
C TYR A 252 34.04 13.66 -15.74
N GLN A 253 35.11 13.97 -15.02
CA GLN A 253 36.46 13.48 -15.33
C GLN A 253 36.58 12.06 -14.77
N SER A 254 36.33 11.05 -15.60
CA SER A 254 36.54 9.65 -15.23
C SER A 254 38.02 9.27 -15.36
N ALA A 255 38.45 8.16 -14.76
CA ALA A 255 39.83 7.65 -14.90
C ALA A 255 40.25 7.37 -16.37
N GLY A 256 39.28 7.23 -17.28
CA GLY A 256 39.51 7.09 -18.72
C GLY A 256 39.30 8.42 -19.46
N GLU A 257 38.17 8.53 -20.15
CA GLU A 257 37.77 9.72 -20.90
C GLU A 257 36.75 10.56 -20.13
N PRO A 258 36.59 11.87 -20.41
CA PRO A 258 35.48 12.64 -19.86
C PRO A 258 34.14 12.03 -20.31
N VAL A 259 33.23 11.86 -19.35
CA VAL A 259 31.90 11.24 -19.57
C VAL A 259 30.79 12.24 -19.25
N LYS A 260 29.68 12.11 -19.96
CA LYS A 260 28.48 12.94 -19.74
C LYS A 260 27.18 12.17 -19.88
N PHE A 261 27.15 11.10 -20.66
CA PHE A 261 25.96 10.27 -20.80
C PHE A 261 26.08 9.02 -19.93
N PHE A 262 24.97 8.61 -19.32
CA PHE A 262 24.87 7.40 -18.54
C PHE A 262 23.69 6.57 -19.03
N LEU A 263 23.96 5.29 -19.27
CA LEU A 263 22.97 4.26 -19.52
C LEU A 263 22.90 3.37 -18.30
N ILE A 264 21.72 3.24 -17.71
CA ILE A 264 21.47 2.35 -16.58
C ILE A 264 20.60 1.20 -17.07
N SER A 265 21.05 -0.03 -16.86
CA SER A 265 20.32 -1.25 -17.22
C SER A 265 19.78 -1.93 -15.96
N PHE A 266 18.49 -2.29 -15.99
CA PHE A 266 17.82 -3.03 -14.94
C PHE A 266 17.42 -4.41 -15.45
N VAL A 267 18.20 -5.43 -15.11
CA VAL A 267 17.91 -6.83 -15.36
C VAL A 267 17.45 -7.46 -14.05
N ILE A 268 16.15 -7.58 -13.87
CA ILE A 268 15.56 -7.95 -12.58
C ILE A 268 14.71 -9.21 -12.79
N PRO A 269 15.16 -10.38 -12.34
CA PRO A 269 14.48 -11.64 -12.61
C PRO A 269 13.29 -11.90 -11.67
N GLU A 270 13.17 -11.12 -10.60
CA GLU A 270 12.12 -11.17 -9.57
C GLU A 270 11.00 -10.14 -9.87
N ASP A 271 9.81 -10.33 -9.30
CA ASP A 271 8.63 -9.50 -9.60
C ASP A 271 8.68 -8.08 -8.95
N ASN A 272 9.78 -7.73 -8.29
CA ASN A 272 10.02 -6.45 -7.61
C ASN A 272 10.76 -5.41 -8.48
N GLY A 273 10.82 -5.62 -9.80
CA GLY A 273 11.55 -4.73 -10.73
C GLY A 273 11.18 -3.26 -10.61
N GLU A 274 9.88 -2.95 -10.52
CA GLU A 274 9.39 -1.57 -10.38
C GLU A 274 9.84 -0.90 -9.08
N GLU A 275 9.90 -1.65 -7.98
CA GLU A 275 10.32 -1.14 -6.68
C GLU A 275 11.81 -0.76 -6.70
N ILE A 276 12.63 -1.61 -7.33
CA ILE A 276 14.08 -1.36 -7.48
C ILE A 276 14.34 -0.17 -8.40
N ILE A 277 13.64 -0.06 -9.53
CA ILE A 277 13.76 1.08 -10.46
C ILE A 277 13.37 2.38 -9.76
N ALA A 278 12.23 2.40 -9.06
CA ALA A 278 11.77 3.57 -8.32
C ALA A 278 12.75 3.96 -7.21
N ALA A 279 13.24 3.00 -6.43
CA ALA A 279 14.22 3.25 -5.38
C ALA A 279 15.51 3.87 -5.93
N ALA A 280 16.01 3.39 -7.08
CA ALA A 280 17.19 3.95 -7.73
C ALA A 280 16.95 5.39 -8.20
N ILE A 281 15.80 5.68 -8.82
CA ILE A 281 15.43 7.02 -9.29
C ILE A 281 15.30 8.00 -8.11
N ASP A 282 14.54 7.63 -7.07
CA ASP A 282 14.23 8.51 -5.93
C ASP A 282 15.47 8.86 -5.08
N SER A 283 16.38 7.89 -4.97
CA SER A 283 17.61 8.03 -4.17
C SER A 283 18.79 8.59 -4.95
N TRP A 284 18.67 8.75 -6.27
CA TRP A 284 19.76 9.23 -7.11
C TRP A 284 20.20 10.63 -6.72
N ARG A 285 21.50 10.86 -6.58
CA ARG A 285 22.12 12.15 -6.35
C ARG A 285 23.33 12.32 -7.24
N TRP A 286 23.40 13.42 -7.97
CA TRP A 286 24.62 13.81 -8.69
C TRP A 286 25.68 14.33 -7.71
N LYS A 287 26.95 14.24 -8.09
CA LYS A 287 28.10 14.74 -7.31
C LYS A 287 28.76 15.92 -7.97
#